data_AF-A0AA38KWE8-F1
#
_entry.id   AF-A0AA38KWE8-F1
#
_cell.length_a   1.000
_cell.length_b   1.000
_cell.length_c   1.000
_cell.angle_alpha   90.00
_cell.angle_beta   90.00
_cell.angle_gamma   90.00
#
_symmetry.space_group_name_H-M   'P 1'
#
loop_
_entity.id
_entity.type
_entity.pdbx_description
1 polymer ?
#
loop_
_entity_poly.entity_id
_entity_poly.type
_entity_poly.pdbx_seq_one_letter_code
_entity_poly.pdbx_strand_id
1 'polypeptide(L)'
;MIRDIPSNRPPARPDFKAFRAPDKSHSKVAYLVWRVQMWVEGTFGLAVLEPWEKLLLLLIFLMTCILLVTGITRYLPQHILDLKGRMEYYLIGDKSTNGPGRSILQLRKNVASGGNSEMTLARGDL
;
A
#
# COMPACT_ATOMS: atom_id res chain seq x y z
N MET A 1 65.03 -14.89 -22.65
CA MET A 1 64.26 -16.11 -22.92
C MET A 1 62.80 -15.83 -22.52
N ILE A 2 61.94 -15.53 -23.50
CA ILE A 2 60.49 -15.35 -23.27
C ILE A 2 59.89 -16.75 -23.31
N ARG A 3 59.20 -17.17 -22.24
CA ARG A 3 58.55 -18.49 -22.20
C ARG A 3 57.30 -18.44 -23.06
N ASP A 4 57.20 -19.34 -24.03
CA ASP A 4 56.01 -19.50 -24.86
C ASP A 4 54.82 -19.89 -23.97
N ILE A 5 53.77 -19.08 -24.03
CA ILE A 5 52.57 -19.30 -23.23
C ILE A 5 51.74 -20.40 -23.91
N PRO A 6 51.37 -21.49 -23.22
CA PRO A 6 50.54 -22.53 -23.81
C PRO A 6 49.16 -21.97 -24.19
N SER A 7 48.75 -22.21 -25.44
CA SER A 7 47.49 -21.70 -26.03
C SER A 7 46.22 -22.24 -25.37
N ASN A 8 46.30 -23.36 -24.66
CA ASN A 8 45.15 -24.01 -24.04
C ASN A 8 45.30 -23.97 -22.52
N ARG A 9 44.69 -22.98 -21.87
CA ARG A 9 44.59 -22.91 -20.41
C ARG A 9 43.22 -23.40 -19.98
N PRO A 10 43.11 -24.22 -18.92
CA PRO A 10 41.82 -24.49 -18.32
C PRO A 10 41.16 -23.16 -17.92
N PRO A 11 39.84 -23.03 -18.05
CA PRO A 11 39.15 -21.82 -17.63
C PRO A 11 39.47 -21.53 -16.17
N ALA A 12 39.70 -20.25 -15.85
CA ALA A 12 39.93 -19.82 -14.48
C ALA A 12 38.68 -20.14 -13.65
N ARG A 13 38.80 -21.06 -12.68
CA ARG A 13 37.81 -21.21 -11.61
C ARG A 13 38.07 -20.07 -10.61
N PRO A 14 37.06 -19.29 -10.17
CA PRO A 14 35.62 -19.56 -10.22
C PRO A 14 34.92 -19.06 -11.49
N ASP A 15 33.98 -19.84 -12.02
CA ASP A 15 33.14 -19.44 -13.15
C ASP A 15 32.10 -18.39 -12.72
N PHE A 16 32.39 -17.11 -12.91
CA PHE A 16 31.44 -16.01 -12.64
C PHE A 16 30.29 -15.90 -13.66
N LYS A 17 30.12 -16.90 -14.53
CA LYS A 17 29.10 -16.88 -15.59
C LYS A 17 27.68 -16.80 -15.01
N ALA A 18 27.45 -17.38 -13.84
CA ALA A 18 26.16 -17.35 -13.15
C ALA A 18 25.75 -15.95 -12.65
N PHE A 19 26.73 -15.07 -12.36
CA PHE A 19 26.48 -13.72 -11.85
C PHE A 19 26.44 -12.66 -12.96
N ARG A 20 26.79 -13.03 -14.19
CA ARG A 20 26.75 -12.11 -15.32
C ARG A 20 25.29 -11.90 -15.75
N ALA A 21 24.92 -10.64 -15.96
CA ALA A 21 23.63 -10.33 -16.58
C ALA A 21 23.48 -11.08 -17.91
N PRO A 22 22.31 -11.70 -18.19
CA PRO A 22 22.10 -12.40 -19.44
C PRO A 22 22.32 -11.43 -20.62
N ASP A 23 22.90 -11.93 -21.71
CA ASP A 23 23.10 -11.14 -22.91
C ASP A 23 21.75 -10.56 -23.35
N LYS A 24 21.74 -9.28 -23.71
CA LYS A 24 20.53 -8.51 -24.07
C LYS A 24 19.77 -9.12 -25.27
N SER A 25 20.39 -10.06 -25.99
CA SER A 25 19.95 -10.55 -27.29
C SER A 25 18.68 -11.42 -27.31
N HIS A 26 18.30 -12.18 -26.25
CA HIS A 26 17.25 -13.22 -26.47
C HIS A 26 16.02 -13.26 -25.55
N SER A 27 15.98 -12.65 -24.35
CA SER A 27 14.72 -12.67 -23.57
C SER A 27 14.62 -11.61 -22.48
N LYS A 28 13.57 -10.78 -22.55
CA LYS A 28 13.22 -9.83 -21.46
C LYS A 28 12.88 -10.56 -20.16
N VAL A 29 12.32 -11.77 -20.25
CA VAL A 29 11.95 -12.59 -19.08
C VAL A 29 13.20 -13.07 -18.37
N ALA A 30 14.23 -13.51 -19.09
CA ALA A 30 15.50 -13.93 -18.50
C ALA A 30 16.17 -12.78 -17.72
N TYR A 31 16.10 -11.55 -18.25
CA TYR A 31 16.59 -10.37 -17.54
C TYR A 31 15.79 -10.06 -16.27
N LEU A 32 14.45 -10.19 -16.30
CA LEU A 32 13.61 -10.00 -15.13
C LEU A 32 13.87 -11.05 -14.05
N VAL A 33 13.99 -12.33 -14.43
CA VAL A 33 14.32 -13.42 -13.50
C VAL A 33 15.70 -13.19 -12.88
N TRP A 34 16.72 -12.86 -13.69
CA TRP A 34 18.05 -12.53 -13.18
C TRP A 34 18.00 -11.35 -12.21
N ARG A 35 17.22 -10.31 -12.51
CA ARG A 35 17.07 -9.14 -11.63
C ARG A 35 16.39 -9.51 -10.31
N VAL A 36 15.32 -10.27 -10.34
CA VAL A 36 14.64 -10.76 -9.12
C VAL A 36 15.57 -11.66 -8.33
N GLN A 37 16.29 -12.56 -8.98
CA GLN A 37 17.25 -13.44 -8.34
C GLN A 37 18.37 -12.65 -7.65
N MET A 38 18.97 -11.65 -8.30
CA MET A 38 20.01 -10.81 -7.68
C MET A 38 19.47 -9.97 -6.51
N TRP A 39 18.24 -9.48 -6.61
CA TRP A 39 17.59 -8.77 -5.50
C TRP A 39 17.36 -9.69 -4.31
N VAL A 40 16.83 -10.89 -4.55
CA VAL A 40 16.54 -11.88 -3.51
C VAL A 40 17.84 -12.42 -2.88
N GLU A 41 18.85 -12.72 -3.69
CA GLU A 41 20.17 -13.14 -3.20
C GLU A 41 20.86 -12.03 -2.40
N GLY A 42 20.70 -10.77 -2.82
CA GLY A 42 21.28 -9.59 -2.16
C GLY A 42 20.60 -9.19 -0.85
N THR A 43 19.26 -9.17 -0.79
CA THR A 43 18.53 -8.73 0.41
C THR A 43 18.57 -9.75 1.53
N PHE A 44 18.57 -11.04 1.21
CA PHE A 44 18.53 -12.11 2.21
C PHE A 44 19.90 -12.75 2.49
N GLY A 45 20.98 -12.29 1.82
CA GLY A 45 22.31 -12.86 2.00
C GLY A 45 22.41 -14.33 1.59
N LEU A 46 21.53 -14.78 0.68
CA LEU A 46 21.43 -16.18 0.26
C LEU A 46 22.67 -16.66 -0.52
N ALA A 47 23.63 -15.79 -0.80
CA ALA A 47 24.91 -16.17 -1.40
C ALA A 47 25.74 -17.11 -0.50
N VAL A 48 25.56 -17.04 0.83
CA VAL A 48 26.37 -17.79 1.80
C VAL A 48 25.70 -19.11 2.22
N LEU A 49 24.38 -19.20 2.12
CA LEU A 49 23.62 -20.35 2.60
C LEU A 49 23.74 -21.55 1.65
N GLU A 50 23.62 -22.75 2.20
CA GLU A 50 23.58 -23.97 1.40
C GLU A 50 22.28 -24.07 0.59
N PRO A 51 22.26 -24.80 -0.56
CA PRO A 51 21.08 -24.87 -1.42
C PRO A 51 19.80 -25.34 -0.72
N TRP A 52 19.94 -26.21 0.29
CA TRP A 52 18.79 -26.73 1.05
C TRP A 52 18.23 -25.71 2.05
N GLU A 53 19.08 -24.90 2.69
CA GLU A 53 18.65 -23.87 3.65
C GLU A 53 17.86 -22.76 2.94
N LYS A 54 18.27 -22.41 1.72
CA LYS A 54 17.54 -21.45 0.87
C LYS A 54 16.12 -21.93 0.59
N LEU A 55 15.93 -23.24 0.35
CA LEU A 55 14.62 -23.84 0.12
C LEU A 55 13.73 -23.72 1.35
N LEU A 56 14.28 -23.96 2.55
CA LEU A 56 13.54 -23.81 3.80
C LEU A 56 13.14 -22.37 4.07
N LEU A 57 14.05 -21.40 3.89
CA LEU A 57 13.74 -19.99 4.07
C LEU A 57 12.65 -19.52 3.11
N LEU A 58 12.71 -19.95 1.84
CA LEU A 58 11.69 -19.61 0.85
C LEU A 58 10.34 -20.21 1.23
N LEU A 59 10.31 -21.46 1.72
CA LEU A 59 9.10 -22.10 2.21
C LEU A 59 8.49 -21.34 3.40
N ILE A 60 9.30 -21.00 4.40
CA ILE A 60 8.84 -20.26 5.59
C ILE A 60 8.31 -18.89 5.17
N PHE A 61 9.05 -18.17 4.34
CA PHE A 61 8.63 -16.87 3.82
C PHE A 61 7.31 -16.95 3.06
N LEU A 62 7.16 -17.95 2.18
CA LEU A 62 5.92 -18.19 1.44
C LEU A 62 4.76 -18.49 2.39
N MET A 63 4.95 -19.34 3.39
CA MET A 63 3.94 -19.66 4.40
C MET A 63 3.53 -18.42 5.20
N THR A 64 4.49 -17.60 5.63
CA THR A 64 4.22 -16.33 6.31
C THR A 64 3.48 -15.36 5.40
N CYS A 65 3.86 -15.25 4.12
CA CYS A 65 3.18 -14.40 3.15
C CYS A 65 1.74 -14.86 2.90
N ILE A 66 1.50 -16.15 2.73
CA ILE A 66 0.14 -16.69 2.56
C ILE A 66 -0.68 -16.44 3.82
N LEU A 67 -0.10 -16.63 5.00
CA LEU A 67 -0.77 -16.34 6.27
C LEU A 67 -1.08 -14.86 6.43
N LEU A 68 -0.17 -13.97 6.04
CA LEU A 68 -0.37 -12.52 6.03
C LEU A 68 -1.48 -12.12 5.05
N VAL A 69 -1.44 -12.63 3.81
CA VAL A 69 -2.44 -12.33 2.79
C VAL A 69 -3.81 -12.86 3.22
N THR A 70 -3.88 -14.09 3.73
CA THR A 70 -5.11 -14.68 4.28
C THR A 70 -5.61 -13.89 5.48
N GLY A 71 -4.70 -13.49 6.38
CA GLY A 71 -4.98 -12.63 7.52
C GLY A 71 -5.56 -11.29 7.07
N ILE A 72 -4.91 -10.57 6.17
CA ILE A 72 -5.37 -9.28 5.66
C ILE A 72 -6.71 -9.43 4.94
N THR A 73 -6.82 -10.36 3.99
CA THR A 73 -8.06 -10.55 3.22
C THR A 73 -9.24 -10.97 4.08
N ARG A 74 -9.02 -11.69 5.19
CA ARG A 74 -10.10 -12.14 6.08
C ARG A 74 -10.38 -11.16 7.23
N TYR A 75 -9.34 -10.59 7.82
CA TYR A 75 -9.40 -9.73 9.02
C TYR A 75 -9.66 -8.26 8.67
N LEU A 76 -9.02 -7.74 7.62
CA LEU A 76 -9.12 -6.32 7.26
C LEU A 76 -10.55 -5.89 6.87
N PRO A 77 -11.31 -6.62 6.03
CA PRO A 77 -12.67 -6.17 5.68
C PRO A 77 -13.63 -6.21 6.89
N GLN A 78 -13.42 -7.13 7.83
CA GLN A 78 -14.22 -7.19 9.06
C GLN A 78 -13.98 -5.93 9.92
N HIS A 79 -12.73 -5.51 10.07
CA HIS A 79 -12.39 -4.32 10.84
C HIS A 79 -12.80 -3.01 10.15
N ILE A 80 -12.75 -2.92 8.82
CA ILE A 80 -13.15 -1.70 8.08
C ILE A 80 -14.64 -1.38 8.30
N LEU A 81 -15.50 -2.40 8.46
CA LEU A 81 -16.93 -2.19 8.75
C LEU A 81 -17.16 -1.56 10.13
N ASP A 82 -16.45 -2.02 11.15
CA ASP A 82 -16.52 -1.46 12.50
C ASP A 82 -15.91 -0.05 12.58
N LEU A 83 -14.80 0.16 11.87
CA LEU A 83 -14.13 1.45 11.75
C LEU A 83 -14.99 2.46 10.99
N LYS A 84 -15.81 2.04 10.03
CA LYS A 84 -16.73 2.91 9.31
C LYS A 84 -17.77 3.53 10.24
N GLY A 85 -18.37 2.76 11.15
CA GLY A 85 -19.36 3.27 12.10
C GLY A 85 -18.77 4.31 13.07
N ARG A 86 -17.51 4.13 13.47
CA ARG A 86 -16.79 5.11 14.31
C ARG A 86 -16.31 6.31 13.50
N MET A 87 -15.78 6.10 12.29
CA MET A 87 -15.40 7.19 11.39
C MET A 87 -16.60 8.05 11.02
N GLU A 88 -17.79 7.49 10.85
CA GLU A 88 -18.99 8.27 10.60
C GLU A 88 -19.27 9.24 11.75
N TYR A 89 -19.13 8.79 13.00
CA TYR A 89 -19.28 9.64 14.19
C TYR A 89 -18.25 10.79 14.25
N TYR A 90 -17.02 10.57 13.77
CA TYR A 90 -15.96 11.59 13.77
C TYR A 90 -15.93 12.46 12.51
N LEU A 91 -16.34 11.93 11.35
CA LEU A 91 -16.34 12.62 10.05
C LEU A 91 -17.61 13.47 9.88
N ILE A 92 -18.76 12.94 10.31
CA ILE A 92 -19.97 13.72 10.63
C ILE A 92 -19.82 14.22 12.08
N GLY A 93 -18.71 14.89 12.36
CA GLY A 93 -18.49 15.50 13.67
C GLY A 93 -19.70 16.34 14.05
N ASP A 94 -20.28 16.02 15.21
CA ASP A 94 -21.25 16.84 15.95
C ASP A 94 -22.27 17.60 15.09
N LYS A 95 -22.77 16.95 14.02
CA LYS A 95 -24.03 17.34 13.38
C LYS A 95 -25.10 16.36 13.79
N SER A 96 -25.16 16.09 15.09
CA SER A 96 -26.47 16.01 15.73
C SER A 96 -27.17 17.35 15.51
N THR A 97 -27.79 17.44 14.34
CA THR A 97 -28.82 18.38 13.95
C THR A 97 -30.07 18.25 14.84
N ASN A 98 -29.99 17.50 15.93
CA ASN A 98 -30.97 17.46 17.01
C ASN A 98 -30.46 18.14 18.30
N GLY A 99 -29.33 18.85 18.25
CA GLY A 99 -28.97 19.82 19.28
C GLY A 99 -29.87 21.06 19.18
N PRO A 100 -30.27 21.68 20.31
CA PRO A 100 -31.25 22.78 20.38
C PRO A 100 -30.89 24.02 19.53
N GLY A 101 -29.69 24.10 18.96
CA GLY A 101 -29.27 25.22 18.11
C GLY A 101 -30.02 25.33 16.77
N ARG A 102 -30.48 24.21 16.18
CA ARG A 102 -31.16 24.26 14.85
C ARG A 102 -32.62 24.70 14.97
N SER A 103 -33.32 24.31 16.02
CA SER A 103 -34.66 24.80 16.34
C SER A 103 -34.65 26.29 16.71
N ILE A 104 -33.65 26.77 17.46
CA ILE A 104 -33.50 28.20 17.79
C ILE A 104 -33.18 29.05 16.55
N LEU A 105 -32.37 28.55 15.61
CA LEU A 105 -32.09 29.23 14.34
C LEU A 105 -33.32 29.31 13.43
N GLN A 106 -34.13 28.25 13.39
CA GLN A 106 -35.40 28.26 12.64
C GLN A 106 -36.44 29.19 13.29
N LEU A 107 -36.54 29.18 14.64
CA LEU A 107 -37.38 30.12 15.39
C LEU A 107 -36.96 31.57 15.14
N ARG A 108 -35.67 31.90 15.20
CA ARG A 108 -35.18 33.26 14.94
C ARG A 108 -35.45 33.71 13.51
N LYS A 109 -35.31 32.82 12.52
CA LYS A 109 -35.64 33.13 11.13
C LYS A 109 -37.13 33.37 10.91
N ASN A 110 -37.99 32.53 11.50
CA ASN A 110 -39.44 32.67 11.37
C ASN A 110 -39.96 33.93 12.11
N VAL A 111 -39.42 34.26 13.28
CA VAL A 111 -39.74 35.50 14.01
C VAL A 111 -39.27 36.74 13.24
N ALA A 112 -38.07 36.72 12.65
CA ALA A 112 -37.58 37.82 11.82
C ALA A 112 -38.40 38.00 10.52
N SER A 113 -38.86 36.89 9.93
CA SER A 113 -39.71 36.92 8.72
C SER A 113 -41.14 37.37 9.04
N GLY A 114 -41.67 37.01 10.22
CA GLY A 114 -42.98 37.46 10.70
C GLY A 114 -43.01 38.95 11.01
N GLY A 115 -42.00 39.48 11.72
CA GLY A 115 -41.93 40.89 12.09
C GLY A 115 -41.83 41.88 10.91
N ASN A 116 -41.23 41.45 9.79
CA ASN A 116 -41.17 42.29 8.59
C ASN A 116 -42.50 42.42 7.85
N SER A 117 -43.43 41.48 8.06
CA SER A 117 -44.74 41.48 7.41
C SER A 117 -45.72 42.42 8.12
N GLU A 118 -45.56 42.61 9.44
CA GLU A 118 -46.36 43.55 10.23
C GLU A 118 -45.93 45.02 10.00
N MET A 119 -44.63 45.29 9.81
CA MET A 119 -44.15 46.65 9.50
C MET A 119 -44.49 47.13 8.08
N THR A 120 -44.68 46.22 7.13
CA THR A 120 -45.13 46.60 5.77
C THR A 120 -46.64 46.89 5.70
N LEU A 121 -47.45 46.32 6.60
CA LEU A 121 -48.87 46.61 6.70
C LEU A 121 -49.13 47.95 7.40
N ALA A 122 -48.34 48.31 8.42
CA ALA A 122 -48.47 49.59 9.11
C ALA A 122 -47.96 50.82 8.32
N ARG A 123 -47.33 50.61 7.15
CA ARG A 123 -46.80 51.69 6.28
C ARG A 123 -47.65 51.93 5.03
N GLY A 124 -48.71 51.14 4.82
CA GLY A 124 -49.61 51.26 3.67
C GLY A 124 -50.84 52.15 3.88
N ASP A 125 -51.09 52.60 5.12
CA ASP A 125 -52.29 53.34 5.52
C ASP A 125 -52.00 54.78 5.98
N LEU A 126 -51.16 55.50 5.24
CA LEU A 126 -50.94 56.97 5.36
C LEU A 126 -50.91 57.63 3.98
#